data_AF-A0A2P2CXF6-F1
#
_entry.id   AF-A0A2P2CXF6-F1
#
_cell.length_a   1.000
_cell.length_b   1.000
_cell.length_c   1.000
_cell.angle_alpha   90.00
_cell.angle_beta   90.00
_cell.angle_gamma   90.00
#
_symmetry.space_group_name_H-M   'P 1'
#
loop_
_entity.id
_entity.type
_entity.pdbx_description
1 polymer ?
#
loop_
_entity_poly.entity_id
_entity_poly.type
_entity_poly.pdbx_seq_one_letter_code
_entity_poly.pdbx_strand_id
1 'polypeptide(L)'
;MVWGIGHGLLLLIERFLDQNLPFKLPENRFFSFLKAGFVFLSVSLLWLLFRLPDFGTAIKYLKLLGTNLSLGTDWELCTFIIFFSIPVFFYHFYGWYKEKYPEETIENVSVIGYAFLLFLIVLNKGPSAAFIYFQF
;
A
#
# COMPACT_ATOMS: atom_id res chain seq x y z
N MET A 1 13.74 -13.68 0.39
CA MET A 1 13.60 -14.52 -0.83
C MET A 1 12.14 -14.78 -1.24
N VAL A 2 11.25 -15.24 -0.36
CA VAL A 2 9.84 -15.61 -0.72
C VAL A 2 9.04 -14.45 -1.32
N TRP A 3 9.18 -13.24 -0.77
CA TRP A 3 8.50 -12.04 -1.30
C TRP A 3 8.85 -11.75 -2.76
N GLY A 4 10.14 -11.75 -3.10
CA GLY A 4 10.60 -11.45 -4.46
C GLY A 4 10.15 -12.49 -5.49
N ILE A 5 10.14 -13.77 -5.10
CA ILE A 5 9.60 -14.86 -5.93
C ILE A 5 8.09 -14.68 -6.11
N GLY A 6 7.34 -14.44 -5.03
CA GLY A 6 5.89 -14.23 -5.09
C GLY A 6 5.50 -13.04 -5.97
N HIS A 7 6.19 -11.91 -5.80
CA HIS A 7 5.97 -10.71 -6.62
C HIS A 7 6.34 -10.96 -8.09
N GLY A 8 7.49 -11.61 -8.34
CA GLY A 8 7.91 -11.98 -9.70
C GLY A 8 6.94 -12.91 -10.40
N LEU A 9 6.37 -13.89 -9.69
CA LEU A 9 5.34 -14.78 -10.21
C LEU A 9 4.05 -14.03 -10.54
N LEU A 10 3.60 -13.10 -9.69
CA LEU A 10 2.43 -12.28 -9.98
C LEU A 10 2.61 -11.44 -11.24
N LEU A 11 3.78 -10.80 -11.41
CA LEU A 11 4.11 -10.06 -12.62
C LEU A 11 4.17 -10.96 -13.86
N LEU A 12 4.71 -12.16 -13.72
CA LEU A 12 4.75 -13.14 -14.82
C LEU A 12 3.34 -13.55 -15.24
N ILE A 13 2.46 -13.84 -14.26
CA ILE A 13 1.06 -14.18 -14.52
C ILE A 13 0.34 -13.00 -15.18
N GLU A 14 0.50 -11.78 -14.65
CA GLU A 14 -0.10 -10.58 -15.24
C GLU A 14 0.31 -10.42 -16.72
N ARG A 15 1.61 -10.47 -17.01
CA ARG A 15 2.13 -10.34 -18.38
C ARG A 15 1.68 -11.48 -19.28
N PHE A 16 1.67 -12.71 -18.77
CA PHE A 16 1.22 -13.87 -19.53
C PHE A 16 -0.25 -13.72 -19.92
N LEU A 17 -1.12 -13.30 -19.00
CA LEU A 17 -2.53 -13.06 -19.27
C LEU A 17 -2.73 -11.92 -20.28
N ASP A 18 -2.03 -10.79 -20.10
CA ASP A 18 -2.12 -9.65 -21.02
C ASP A 18 -1.65 -9.98 -22.44
N GLN A 19 -0.68 -10.88 -22.59
CA GLN A 19 -0.11 -11.24 -23.90
C GLN A 19 -0.80 -12.42 -24.60
N ASN A 20 -1.36 -13.36 -23.85
CA ASN A 20 -1.87 -14.63 -24.42
C ASN A 20 -3.42 -14.71 -24.44
N LEU A 21 -4.13 -13.78 -23.80
CA LEU A 21 -5.59 -13.75 -23.90
C LEU A 21 -6.01 -13.19 -25.28
N PRO A 22 -6.81 -13.93 -26.07
CA PRO A 22 -7.22 -13.51 -27.42
C PRO A 22 -8.24 -12.35 -27.42
N PHE A 23 -8.76 -11.98 -26.25
CA PHE A 23 -9.67 -10.86 -26.06
C PHE A 23 -9.06 -9.85 -25.09
N LYS A 24 -9.14 -8.56 -25.44
CA LYS A 24 -8.76 -7.48 -24.52
C LYS A 24 -9.77 -7.45 -23.38
N LEU A 25 -9.26 -7.41 -22.15
CA LEU A 25 -10.10 -7.19 -20.98
C LEU A 25 -10.84 -5.84 -21.14
N PRO A 26 -12.13 -5.76 -20.77
CA PRO A 26 -12.92 -4.55 -20.97
C PRO A 26 -12.31 -3.38 -20.19
N GLU A 27 -12.01 -2.28 -20.89
CA GLU A 27 -11.43 -1.04 -20.31
C GLU A 27 -12.46 -0.20 -19.53
N ASN A 28 -13.43 -0.85 -18.89
CA ASN A 28 -14.41 -0.18 -18.05
C ASN A 28 -13.76 0.23 -16.71
N ARG A 29 -14.16 1.38 -16.15
CA ARG A 29 -13.69 1.86 -14.84
C ARG A 29 -13.88 0.81 -13.74
N PHE A 30 -14.96 0.03 -13.81
CA PHE A 30 -15.21 -1.06 -12.87
C PHE A 30 -14.11 -2.13 -12.91
N PHE A 31 -13.70 -2.54 -14.12
CA PHE A 31 -12.66 -3.55 -14.29
C PHE A 31 -11.29 -3.01 -13.88
N SER A 32 -11.00 -1.74 -14.20
CA SER A 32 -9.78 -1.05 -13.72
C SER A 32 -9.72 -0.99 -12.19
N PHE A 33 -10.84 -0.67 -11.53
CA PHE A 33 -10.94 -0.69 -10.07
C PHE A 33 -10.70 -2.10 -9.49
N LEU A 34 -11.27 -3.13 -10.12
CA LEU A 34 -11.06 -4.52 -9.69
C LEU A 34 -9.60 -4.95 -9.85
N LYS A 35 -8.96 -4.60 -10.98
CA LYS A 35 -7.52 -4.85 -11.22
C LYS A 35 -6.68 -4.13 -10.16
N ALA A 36 -6.95 -2.87 -9.89
CA ALA A 36 -6.26 -2.09 -8.85
C ALA A 36 -6.43 -2.73 -7.46
N GLY A 37 -7.66 -3.15 -7.10
CA GLY A 37 -7.93 -3.85 -5.85
C GLY A 37 -7.18 -5.18 -5.74
N PHE A 38 -7.14 -5.97 -6.80
CA PHE A 38 -6.39 -7.22 -6.83
C PHE A 38 -4.89 -7.00 -6.64
N VAL A 39 -4.30 -6.05 -7.36
CA VAL A 39 -2.87 -5.70 -7.23
C VAL A 39 -2.58 -5.22 -5.81
N PHE A 40 -3.39 -4.30 -5.30
CA PHE A 40 -3.24 -3.75 -3.95
C PHE A 40 -3.28 -4.85 -2.88
N LEU A 41 -4.27 -5.75 -2.94
CA LEU A 41 -4.41 -6.86 -1.98
C LEU A 41 -3.24 -7.83 -2.09
N SER A 42 -2.85 -8.20 -3.32
CA SER A 42 -1.75 -9.15 -3.54
C SER A 42 -0.43 -8.62 -3.01
N VAL A 43 -0.10 -7.36 -3.30
CA VAL A 43 1.12 -6.71 -2.80
C VAL A 43 1.05 -6.55 -1.28
N SER A 44 -0.10 -6.16 -0.72
CA SER A 44 -0.29 -6.02 0.73
C SER A 44 -0.13 -7.35 1.48
N LEU A 45 -0.66 -8.45 0.93
CA LEU A 45 -0.50 -9.79 1.53
C LEU A 45 0.95 -10.27 1.43
N LEU A 46 1.60 -10.08 0.28
CA LEU A 46 3.01 -10.42 0.13
C LEU A 46 3.87 -9.61 1.11
N TRP A 47 3.54 -8.35 1.35
CA TRP A 47 4.27 -7.49 2.29
C TRP A 47 4.33 -8.06 3.72
N LEU A 48 3.35 -8.86 4.14
CA LEU A 48 3.38 -9.53 5.44
C LEU A 48 4.60 -10.46 5.59
N LEU A 49 5.03 -11.09 4.49
CA LEU A 49 6.22 -11.96 4.45
C LEU A 49 7.52 -11.20 4.69
N PHE A 50 7.49 -9.87 4.51
CA PHE A 50 8.64 -9.00 4.73
C PHE A 50 8.60 -8.33 6.11
N ARG A 51 7.41 -7.97 6.59
CA ARG A 51 7.23 -7.29 7.88
C ARG A 51 7.36 -8.21 9.09
N LEU A 52 6.98 -9.48 8.96
CA LEU A 52 6.96 -10.43 10.06
C LEU A 52 8.31 -11.16 10.22
N PRO A 53 8.70 -11.52 11.45
CA PRO A 53 10.05 -12.00 11.76
C PRO A 53 10.40 -13.33 11.08
N ASP A 54 9.41 -14.19 10.86
CA ASP A 54 9.59 -15.49 10.21
C ASP A 54 8.34 -15.90 9.41
N PHE A 55 8.55 -16.81 8.46
CA PHE A 55 7.51 -17.29 7.55
C PHE A 55 6.37 -18.02 8.28
N GLY A 56 6.67 -18.73 9.37
CA GLY A 56 5.66 -19.43 10.18
C GLY A 56 4.71 -18.46 10.86
N THR A 57 5.22 -17.34 11.37
CA THR A 57 4.43 -16.25 11.94
C THR A 57 3.51 -15.61 10.89
N ALA A 58 3.99 -15.43 9.65
CA ALA A 58 3.15 -14.93 8.56
C ALA A 58 1.99 -15.87 8.21
N ILE A 59 2.22 -17.19 8.13
CA ILE A 59 1.15 -18.17 7.91
C ILE A 59 0.15 -18.16 9.06
N LYS A 60 0.62 -18.11 10.31
CA LYS A 60 -0.27 -18.02 11.48
C LYS A 60 -1.14 -16.76 11.43
N TYR A 61 -0.55 -15.62 11.06
CA TYR A 61 -1.28 -14.37 10.88
C TYR A 61 -2.39 -14.51 9.82
N LEU A 62 -2.07 -15.07 8.65
CA LEU A 62 -3.07 -15.32 7.59
C LEU A 62 -4.20 -16.25 8.05
N LYS A 63 -3.89 -17.30 8.84
CA LYS A 63 -4.92 -18.16 9.42
C LYS A 63 -5.83 -17.39 10.38
N LEU A 64 -5.24 -16.54 11.23
CA LEU A 64 -5.98 -15.74 12.19
C LEU A 64 -6.89 -14.72 11.51
N LEU A 65 -6.52 -14.16 10.35
CA LEU A 65 -7.41 -13.29 9.57
C LEU A 65 -8.73 -13.99 9.21
N GLY A 66 -8.69 -15.30 8.90
CA GLY A 66 -9.88 -16.08 8.55
C GLY A 66 -10.69 -16.55 9.75
N THR A 67 -10.05 -16.76 10.91
CA THR A 67 -10.74 -17.28 12.12
C THR A 67 -11.26 -16.20 13.05
N ASN A 68 -10.69 -14.99 13.00
CA ASN A 68 -11.02 -13.90 13.91
C ASN A 68 -12.13 -12.97 13.40
N LEU A 69 -12.93 -13.41 12.42
CA LEU A 69 -14.00 -12.61 11.82
C LEU A 69 -15.11 -12.22 12.81
N SER A 70 -15.24 -12.97 13.92
CA SER A 70 -16.22 -12.70 14.99
C SER A 70 -15.69 -11.85 16.13
N LEU A 71 -14.42 -11.42 16.09
CA LEU A 71 -13.89 -10.50 17.09
C LEU A 71 -14.50 -9.12 16.91
N GLY A 72 -14.80 -8.44 18.02
CA GLY A 72 -15.28 -7.06 17.98
C GLY A 72 -14.23 -6.13 17.38
N THR A 73 -14.69 -5.12 16.64
CA THR A 73 -13.81 -4.09 16.08
C THR A 73 -13.21 -3.25 17.20
N ASP A 74 -11.89 -3.13 17.20
CA ASP A 74 -11.19 -2.16 18.05
C ASP A 74 -11.32 -0.76 17.42
N TRP A 75 -12.30 0.00 17.90
CA TRP A 75 -12.59 1.34 17.41
C TRP A 75 -11.48 2.36 17.70
N GLU A 76 -10.70 2.16 18.77
CA GLU A 76 -9.57 3.02 19.10
C GLU A 76 -8.47 2.83 18.06
N LEU A 77 -8.11 1.58 17.77
CA LEU A 77 -7.16 1.25 16.71
C LEU A 77 -7.64 1.76 15.34
N CYS A 78 -8.92 1.57 15.00
CA CYS A 78 -9.48 2.09 13.75
C CYS A 78 -9.35 3.61 13.67
N THR A 79 -9.57 4.33 14.77
CA THR A 79 -9.43 5.79 14.82
C THR A 79 -7.99 6.21 14.51
N PHE A 80 -6.99 5.54 15.09
CA PHE A 80 -5.59 5.82 14.77
C PHE A 80 -5.25 5.50 13.31
N ILE A 81 -5.72 4.36 12.78
CA ILE A 81 -5.50 4.00 11.37
C ILE A 81 -6.06 5.08 10.45
N ILE A 82 -7.29 5.54 10.70
CA ILE A 82 -7.91 6.61 9.92
C ILE A 82 -7.09 7.89 10.03
N PHE A 83 -6.76 8.31 11.25
CA PHE A 83 -6.02 9.55 11.51
C PHE A 83 -4.66 9.56 10.78
N PHE A 84 -3.89 8.48 10.86
CA PHE A 84 -2.60 8.35 10.18
C PHE A 84 -2.72 8.14 8.67
N SER A 85 -3.89 7.74 8.15
CA SER A 85 -4.12 7.59 6.71
C SER A 85 -4.51 8.90 6.03
N ILE A 86 -5.00 9.90 6.76
CA ILE A 86 -5.44 11.20 6.23
C ILE A 86 -4.34 11.90 5.40
N PRO A 87 -3.07 12.03 5.86
CA PRO A 87 -2.03 12.71 5.07
C PRO A 87 -1.74 12.00 3.74
N VAL A 88 -1.77 10.66 3.73
CA VAL A 88 -1.56 9.85 2.53
C VAL A 88 -2.70 10.07 1.54
N PHE A 89 -3.94 10.08 2.02
CA PHE A 89 -5.11 10.37 1.20
C PHE A 89 -5.05 11.77 0.59
N PHE A 90 -4.73 12.80 1.39
CA PHE A 90 -4.58 14.16 0.88
C PHE A 90 -3.46 14.29 -0.14
N TYR A 91 -2.32 13.61 0.07
CA TYR A 91 -1.22 13.60 -0.89
C TYR A 91 -1.66 13.05 -2.26
N HIS A 92 -2.33 11.89 -2.28
CA HIS A 92 -2.80 11.31 -3.54
C HIS A 92 -3.93 12.11 -4.17
N PHE A 93 -4.85 12.66 -3.37
CA PHE A 93 -5.91 13.53 -3.86
C PHE A 93 -5.34 14.80 -4.51
N TYR A 94 -4.35 15.44 -3.87
CA TYR A 94 -3.66 16.60 -4.41
C TYR A 94 -2.87 16.26 -5.69
N GLY A 95 -2.19 15.12 -5.73
CA GLY A 95 -1.51 14.64 -6.94
C GLY A 95 -2.46 14.47 -8.12
N TRP A 96 -3.60 13.82 -7.90
CA TRP A 96 -4.66 13.67 -8.91
C TRP A 96 -5.24 15.02 -9.33
N TYR A 97 -5.49 15.93 -8.38
CA TYR A 97 -5.99 17.27 -8.68
C TYR A 97 -5.01 18.06 -9.54
N LYS A 98 -3.72 18.03 -9.21
CA LYS A 98 -2.64 18.70 -9.95
C LYS A 98 -2.53 18.20 -11.39
N GLU A 99 -2.65 16.89 -11.60
CA GLU A 99 -2.62 16.30 -12.93
C GLU A 99 -3.81 16.76 -13.79
N LYS A 100 -4.98 16.94 -13.15
CA LYS A 100 -6.20 17.38 -13.83
C LYS A 100 -6.28 18.89 -14.05
N TYR A 101 -5.71 19.70 -13.16
CA TYR A 101 -5.77 21.17 -13.17
C TYR A 101 -4.38 21.79 -12.96
N PRO A 102 -3.46 21.66 -13.93
CA PRO A 102 -2.06 22.10 -13.77
C PRO A 102 -1.93 23.62 -13.59
N GLU A 103 -2.77 24.41 -14.27
CA GLU A 103 -2.79 25.88 -14.23
C GLU A 103 -3.21 26.45 -12.85
N GLU A 104 -3.97 25.69 -12.07
CA GLU A 104 -4.51 26.13 -10.77
C GLU A 104 -3.65 25.68 -9.58
N THR A 105 -2.55 24.97 -9.85
CA THR A 105 -1.78 24.33 -8.78
C THR A 105 -0.72 25.27 -8.22
N ILE A 106 -0.81 25.58 -6.93
CA ILE A 106 0.17 26.41 -6.22
C ILE A 106 1.30 25.51 -5.69
N GLU A 107 2.52 25.72 -6.17
CA GLU A 107 3.71 24.94 -5.78
C GLU A 107 4.07 25.08 -4.29
N ASN A 108 3.76 26.23 -3.67
CA ASN A 108 4.02 26.50 -2.25
C ASN A 108 3.33 25.50 -1.30
N VAL A 109 2.19 24.93 -1.69
CA VAL A 109 1.48 23.92 -0.88
C VAL A 109 2.35 22.67 -0.70
N SER A 110 3.04 22.27 -1.77
CA SER A 110 3.97 21.13 -1.72
C SER A 110 5.16 21.43 -0.81
N VAL A 111 5.71 22.64 -0.89
CA VAL A 111 6.85 23.08 -0.06
C VAL A 111 6.49 23.05 1.42
N ILE A 112 5.33 23.61 1.80
CA ILE A 112 4.85 23.60 3.19
C ILE A 112 4.62 22.16 3.66
N GLY A 113 3.99 21.32 2.82
CA GLY A 113 3.77 19.91 3.12
C GLY A 113 5.08 19.16 3.39
N TYR A 114 6.08 19.32 2.53
CA TYR A 114 7.40 18.69 2.72
C TYR A 114 8.16 19.23 3.93
N ALA A 115 8.08 20.55 4.19
CA ALA A 115 8.70 21.15 5.37
C ALA A 115 8.07 20.60 6.67
N PHE A 116 6.75 20.46 6.71
CA PHE A 116 6.05 19.86 7.84
C PHE A 116 6.40 18.37 8.02
N LEU A 117 6.49 17.61 6.93
CA LEU A 117 6.91 16.21 6.96
C LEU A 117 8.35 16.06 7.50
N LEU A 118 9.26 16.91 7.04
CA LEU A 118 10.64 16.98 7.55
C LEU A 118 10.67 17.34 9.03
N PHE A 119 9.88 18.33 9.45
CA PHE A 119 9.74 18.70 10.86
C PHE A 119 9.29 17.51 11.72
N LEU A 120 8.26 16.78 11.27
CA LEU A 120 7.78 15.57 11.96
C LEU A 120 8.85 14.48 12.03
N ILE A 121 9.56 14.20 10.93
CA ILE A 121 10.63 13.19 10.91
C ILE A 121 11.76 13.57 11.87
N VAL A 122 12.14 14.86 11.93
CA VAL A 122 13.23 15.34 12.78
C VAL A 122 12.85 15.29 14.27
N LEU A 123 11.62 15.64 14.61
CA LEU A 123 11.15 15.65 16.00
C LEU A 123 10.68 14.29 16.50
N ASN A 124 10.18 13.44 15.61
CA ASN A 124 9.68 12.11 15.92
C ASN A 124 10.56 11.05 15.23
N LYS A 125 11.86 11.09 15.51
CA LYS A 125 12.79 10.04 15.08
C LYS A 125 12.43 8.78 15.85
N GLY A 126 11.80 7.83 15.16
CA GLY A 126 11.50 6.51 15.71
C GLY A 126 12.75 5.79 16.22
N PRO A 127 12.60 4.65 16.93
CA PRO A 127 13.72 3.90 17.47
C PRO A 127 14.76 3.57 16.39
N SER A 128 16.05 3.80 16.69
CA SER A 128 17.16 3.54 15.76
C SER A 128 17.29 2.08 15.32
N ALA A 129 16.61 1.15 16.01
CA ALA A 129 16.76 -0.29 15.86
C ALA A 129 15.81 -0.96 14.84
N ALA A 130 15.00 -0.22 14.08
CA ALA A 130 14.05 -0.81 13.12
C ALA A 130 14.02 -0.07 11.78
N PHE A 131 15.19 0.28 11.24
CA PHE A 131 15.28 0.62 9.82
C PHE A 131 15.06 -0.66 9.02
N ILE A 132 13.87 -0.79 8.43
CA ILE A 132 13.59 -1.79 7.41
C ILE A 132 14.34 -1.36 6.15
N TYR A 133 15.64 -1.61 6.13
CA TYR A 133 16.44 -1.63 4.91
C TYR A 133 16.96 -3.04 4.75
N PHE A 134 16.47 -3.69 3.71
CA PHE A 134 17.08 -4.81 3.00
C PHE A 134 18.28 -5.46 3.71
N GLN A 135 18.03 -6.22 4.77
CA GLN A 135 18.98 -7.25 5.19
C GLN A 135 18.75 -8.42 4.23
N PHE A 136 19.50 -8.38 3.12
CA PHE A 136 19.75 -9.59 2.34
C PHE A 136 20.83 -10.40 3.07
#